data_AF-A0A662PCK4-F1
#
_entry.id   AF-A0A662PCK4-F1
#
_cell.length_a   1.000
_cell.length_b   1.000
_cell.length_c   1.000
_cell.angle_alpha   90.00
_cell.angle_beta   90.00
_cell.angle_gamma   90.00
#
_symmetry.space_group_name_H-M   'P 1'
#
loop_
_entity.id
_entity.type
_entity.pdbx_description
1 polymer ?
#
loop_
_entity_poly.entity_id
_entity_poly.type
_entity_poly.pdbx_seq_one_letter_code
_entity_poly.pdbx_strand_id
1 'polypeptide(L)'
;MPTLAEIEAEKIYVLGNHDNILDKALLSQEKEYYPLGKSNLKIVEDVYPSDKKFLPIGNQNYLFVHGHQFDKHFTNTGKLSNILPWLRKVSNALTNYVPLLFGISIVSAIINKLISNDKILVLGKPEIVVLLFFLTFPKLYMTFGRRFWSWFSGVKYKNHETIDNFTKWWKLFIGNNKVPENLNVVYGHTHFLNYIPKKKTDAKMYQFYMDKLRDRKIPVETRPAIVNISAWMKDLTKKEPKYKNVMVASFLYIDDKGFEFFGWDWYEKRIFHIPKEVIIIRRETKKGVIPDDMAKKLAEIGWPKKLIEKWKKSAEL
;
A
#
# COMPACT_ATOMS: atom_id res chain seq x y z
N MET A 1 -7.14 -22.22 8.76
CA MET A 1 -5.92 -21.92 8.00
C MET A 1 -4.75 -21.94 8.95
N PRO A 2 -3.63 -22.54 8.54
CA PRO A 2 -2.38 -22.34 9.25
C PRO A 2 -2.09 -20.85 9.37
N THR A 3 -1.59 -20.41 10.52
CA THR A 3 -0.99 -19.06 10.62
C THR A 3 0.13 -18.93 9.60
N LEU A 4 0.51 -17.71 9.20
CA LEU A 4 1.65 -17.52 8.28
C LEU A 4 2.91 -18.24 8.80
N ALA A 5 3.07 -18.34 10.12
CA ALA A 5 4.12 -19.08 10.79
C ALA A 5 4.08 -20.61 10.53
N GLU A 6 2.90 -21.19 10.35
CA GLU A 6 2.71 -22.63 10.13
C GLU A 6 2.80 -23.06 8.67
N ILE A 7 2.82 -22.12 7.72
CA ILE A 7 2.98 -22.42 6.30
C ILE A 7 4.43 -22.82 6.03
N GLU A 8 4.63 -24.02 5.49
CA GLU A 8 5.93 -24.56 5.10
C GLU A 8 6.23 -24.19 3.65
N ALA A 9 6.63 -22.93 3.45
CA ALA A 9 7.00 -22.39 2.15
C ALA A 9 8.11 -21.33 2.31
N GLU A 10 8.74 -20.96 1.20
CA GLU A 10 9.53 -19.72 1.15
C GLU A 10 8.58 -18.53 1.37
N LYS A 11 8.92 -17.67 2.33
CA LYS A 11 8.13 -16.48 2.66
C LYS A 11 8.99 -15.28 2.36
N ILE A 12 8.47 -14.33 1.59
CA ILE A 12 9.18 -13.11 1.22
C ILE A 12 8.31 -11.91 1.60
N TYR A 13 8.92 -10.94 2.27
CA TYR A 13 8.32 -9.66 2.63
C TYR A 13 9.04 -8.53 1.92
N VAL A 14 8.33 -7.83 1.03
CA VAL A 14 8.84 -6.67 0.28
C VAL A 14 8.55 -5.42 1.11
N LEU A 15 9.59 -4.71 1.54
CA LEU A 15 9.46 -3.57 2.44
C LEU A 15 8.76 -2.38 1.78
N GLY A 16 7.90 -1.74 2.57
CA GLY A 16 7.29 -0.47 2.27
C GLY A 16 7.95 0.72 2.94
N ASN A 17 7.58 1.90 2.47
CA ASN A 17 7.97 3.20 3.04
C ASN A 17 7.52 3.44 4.50
N HIS A 18 6.79 2.50 5.09
CA HIS A 18 6.28 2.56 6.45
C HIS A 18 6.87 1.48 7.37
N ASP A 19 7.69 0.58 6.81
CA ASP A 19 8.23 -0.59 7.48
C ASP A 19 9.63 -0.34 8.05
N ASN A 20 9.97 0.91 8.35
CA ASN A 20 11.30 1.34 8.84
C ASN A 20 11.74 0.67 10.16
N ILE A 21 10.82 -0.03 10.83
CA ILE A 21 11.13 -0.86 12.01
C ILE A 21 11.81 -2.16 11.58
N LEU A 22 11.44 -2.70 10.43
CA LEU A 22 12.01 -3.88 9.80
C LEU A 22 13.29 -3.56 9.00
N ASP A 23 13.54 -2.31 8.61
CA ASP A 23 14.86 -1.88 8.08
C ASP A 23 16.00 -2.25 9.04
N LYS A 24 15.74 -2.25 10.36
CA LYS A 24 16.73 -2.67 11.36
C LYS A 24 17.08 -4.15 11.26
N ALA A 25 16.18 -4.99 10.75
CA ALA A 25 16.48 -6.40 10.50
C ALA A 25 17.44 -6.55 9.31
N LEU A 26 17.33 -5.70 8.29
CA LEU A 26 18.28 -5.65 7.16
C LEU A 26 19.65 -5.10 7.57
N LEU A 27 19.71 -4.13 8.49
CA LEU A 27 20.95 -3.50 8.93
C LEU A 27 21.85 -4.43 9.77
N SER A 28 21.32 -5.51 10.35
CA SER A 28 22.17 -6.59 10.83
C SER A 28 22.59 -7.44 9.63
N GLN A 29 23.82 -7.23 9.16
CA GLN A 29 24.41 -7.84 7.96
C GLN A 29 24.37 -9.38 7.91
N GLU A 30 23.87 -10.04 8.95
CA GLU A 30 23.76 -11.50 9.07
C GLU A 30 22.33 -12.05 8.92
N LYS A 31 21.29 -11.21 8.82
CA LYS A 31 19.89 -11.69 8.81
C LYS A 31 18.99 -10.95 7.81
N GLU A 32 19.12 -11.32 6.53
CA GLU A 32 18.05 -11.14 5.51
C GLU A 32 16.73 -11.86 5.87
N TYR A 33 16.70 -12.58 6.99
CA TYR A 33 15.65 -13.50 7.37
C TYR A 33 15.13 -13.18 8.78
N TYR A 34 13.82 -12.95 8.88
CA TYR A 34 13.09 -12.85 10.12
C TYR A 34 12.54 -14.23 10.52
N PRO A 35 12.86 -14.75 11.72
CA PRO A 35 12.33 -16.03 12.17
C PRO A 35 10.79 -16.01 12.27
N LEU A 36 10.10 -16.87 11.52
CA LEU A 36 8.64 -16.90 11.47
C LEU A 36 8.07 -18.33 11.46
N GLY A 37 8.08 -18.97 12.62
CA GLY A 37 7.54 -20.31 12.81
C GLY A 37 8.34 -21.38 12.07
N LYS A 38 7.66 -22.16 11.21
CA LYS A 38 8.22 -23.31 10.49
C LYS A 38 9.22 -22.97 9.39
N SER A 39 9.21 -21.74 8.88
CA SER A 39 10.21 -21.28 7.91
C SER A 39 10.45 -19.79 8.07
N ASN A 40 11.67 -19.34 7.77
CA ASN A 40 12.02 -17.94 7.90
C ASN A 40 11.33 -17.07 6.84
N LEU A 41 11.06 -15.83 7.21
CA LEU A 41 10.58 -14.77 6.32
C LEU A 41 11.77 -14.00 5.77
N LYS A 42 12.09 -14.15 4.48
CA LYS A 42 13.07 -13.31 3.79
C LYS A 42 12.52 -11.89 3.71
N ILE A 43 13.25 -10.91 4.22
CA ILE A 43 12.92 -9.49 4.07
C ILE A 43 13.77 -8.96 2.92
N VAL A 44 13.11 -8.30 1.97
CA VAL A 44 13.74 -7.66 0.82
C VAL A 44 13.31 -6.20 0.76
N GLU A 45 14.03 -5.39 -0.01
CA GLU A 45 13.74 -3.97 -0.19
C GLU A 45 12.41 -3.75 -0.95
N ASP A 46 12.28 -2.67 -1.71
CA ASP A 46 11.02 -2.28 -2.36
C ASP A 46 10.73 -3.01 -3.69
N VAL A 47 11.66 -3.87 -4.13
CA VAL A 47 11.59 -4.66 -5.36
C VAL A 47 12.07 -6.10 -5.12
N TYR A 48 11.36 -7.08 -5.69
CA TYR A 48 11.74 -8.49 -5.69
C TYR A 48 11.55 -9.15 -7.06
N PRO A 49 12.49 -9.99 -7.52
CA PRO A 49 13.76 -10.34 -6.87
C PRO A 49 14.84 -9.26 -7.04
N SER A 50 15.62 -9.04 -5.98
CA SER A 50 16.75 -8.09 -5.94
C SER A 50 17.94 -8.57 -6.78
N ASP A 51 18.21 -9.88 -6.72
CA ASP A 51 19.45 -10.49 -7.23
C ASP A 51 19.27 -11.03 -8.66
N LYS A 52 18.08 -11.59 -8.92
CA LYS A 52 17.61 -12.02 -10.24
C LYS A 52 16.54 -11.01 -10.63
N LYS A 53 16.87 -10.04 -11.49
CA LYS A 53 15.99 -8.92 -11.87
C LYS A 53 14.51 -9.27 -12.16
N PHE A 54 14.22 -10.54 -12.48
CA PHE A 54 12.88 -11.11 -12.65
C PHE A 54 12.82 -12.52 -12.07
N LEU A 55 11.64 -12.92 -11.57
CA LEU A 55 11.35 -14.29 -11.14
C LEU A 55 10.68 -15.08 -12.28
N PRO A 56 11.37 -16.05 -12.90
CA PRO A 56 10.74 -16.92 -13.89
C PRO A 56 9.90 -18.01 -13.20
N ILE A 57 8.64 -18.16 -13.61
CA ILE A 57 7.77 -19.28 -13.21
C ILE A 57 7.05 -19.78 -14.47
N GLY A 58 7.31 -21.03 -14.85
CA GLY A 58 6.87 -21.57 -16.14
C GLY A 58 7.36 -20.69 -17.30
N ASN A 59 6.43 -20.25 -18.14
CA ASN A 59 6.71 -19.38 -19.30
C ASN A 59 6.47 -17.88 -19.02
N GLN A 60 6.30 -17.51 -17.75
CA GLN A 60 6.02 -16.14 -17.31
C GLN A 60 7.17 -15.60 -16.46
N ASN A 61 7.35 -14.28 -16.51
CA ASN A 61 8.29 -13.57 -15.66
C ASN A 61 7.51 -12.66 -14.71
N TYR A 62 8.01 -12.51 -13.49
CA TYR A 62 7.40 -11.68 -12.46
C TYR A 62 8.39 -10.69 -11.87
N LEU A 63 7.90 -9.46 -11.67
CA LEU A 63 8.59 -8.42 -10.91
C LEU A 63 7.62 -7.92 -9.85
N PHE A 64 7.99 -8.08 -8.59
CA PHE A 64 7.20 -7.64 -7.45
C PHE A 64 7.72 -6.29 -6.97
N VAL A 65 6.84 -5.31 -6.81
CA VAL A 65 7.19 -3.97 -6.33
C VAL A 65 6.20 -3.50 -5.28
N HIS A 66 6.66 -2.74 -4.29
CA HIS A 66 5.78 -2.33 -3.18
C HIS A 66 4.61 -1.42 -3.61
N GLY A 67 4.67 -0.76 -4.77
CA GLY A 67 3.60 0.08 -5.31
C GLY A 67 3.58 1.52 -4.81
N HIS A 68 4.27 1.84 -3.71
CA HIS A 68 4.48 3.22 -3.25
C HIS A 68 5.24 4.07 -4.27
N GLN A 69 6.02 3.42 -5.14
CA GLN A 69 6.73 4.03 -6.28
C GLN A 69 5.76 4.74 -7.27
N PHE A 70 4.47 4.40 -7.22
CA PHE A 70 3.44 4.97 -8.10
C PHE A 70 2.59 6.07 -7.42
N ASP A 71 2.83 6.36 -6.14
CA ASP A 71 2.13 7.45 -5.44
C ASP A 71 2.73 8.80 -5.83
N LYS A 72 1.90 9.71 -6.34
CA LYS A 72 2.31 11.08 -6.73
C LYS A 72 2.94 11.85 -5.57
N HIS A 73 2.45 11.62 -4.35
CA HIS A 73 3.02 12.27 -3.17
C HIS A 73 4.43 11.78 -2.89
N PHE A 74 4.74 10.51 -3.14
CA PHE A 74 6.11 9.99 -2.97
C PHE A 74 7.02 10.46 -4.10
N THR A 75 6.56 10.43 -5.35
CA THR A 75 7.35 10.90 -6.51
C THR A 75 7.59 12.41 -6.49
N ASN A 76 6.63 13.21 -6.00
CA ASN A 76 6.79 14.67 -5.89
C ASN A 76 7.53 15.11 -4.62
N THR A 77 7.46 14.34 -3.53
CA THR A 77 8.17 14.73 -2.29
C THR A 77 9.64 14.30 -2.31
N GLY A 78 10.06 13.38 -3.19
CA GLY A 78 11.47 13.02 -3.36
C GLY A 78 12.12 12.72 -2.01
N LYS A 79 13.22 13.42 -1.67
CA LYS A 79 13.94 13.26 -0.39
C LYS A 79 13.13 13.64 0.86
N LEU A 80 12.04 14.42 0.74
CA LEU A 80 11.16 14.73 1.88
C LEU A 80 10.36 13.51 2.34
N SER A 81 10.18 12.50 1.48
CA SER A 81 9.56 11.23 1.89
C SER A 81 10.41 10.49 2.92
N ASN A 82 11.73 10.76 3.01
CA ASN A 82 12.64 10.21 4.03
C ASN A 82 12.48 10.91 5.39
N ILE A 83 11.94 12.14 5.42
CA ILE A 83 11.72 12.91 6.65
C ILE A 83 10.50 12.38 7.42
N LEU A 84 9.47 11.90 6.72
CA LEU A 84 8.26 11.35 7.34
C LEU A 84 8.52 10.08 8.20
N PRO A 85 9.31 9.09 7.75
CA PRO A 85 9.89 8.03 8.57
C PRO A 85 10.56 8.53 9.85
N TRP A 86 11.42 9.55 9.72
CA TRP A 86 12.16 10.10 10.85
C TRP A 86 11.22 10.80 11.85
N LEU A 87 10.30 11.64 11.37
CA LEU A 87 9.27 12.27 12.19
C LEU A 87 8.41 11.23 12.92
N ARG A 88 8.07 10.10 12.27
CA ARG A 88 7.34 9.01 12.91
C ARG A 88 8.18 8.31 13.98
N LYS A 89 9.45 8.02 13.72
CA LYS A 89 10.36 7.39 14.68
C LYS A 89 10.56 8.27 15.91
N VAL A 90 10.80 9.57 15.70
CA VAL A 90 10.89 10.57 16.75
C VAL A 90 9.56 10.66 17.51
N SER A 91 8.43 10.76 16.81
CA SER A 91 7.10 10.78 17.44
C SER A 91 6.81 9.53 18.30
N ASN A 92 7.30 8.35 17.91
CA ASN A 92 7.11 7.12 18.67
C ASN A 92 8.06 7.04 19.89
N ALA A 93 9.28 7.54 19.75
CA ALA A 93 10.24 7.62 20.85
C ALA A 93 9.84 8.68 21.90
N LEU A 94 9.21 9.76 21.45
CA LEU A 94 8.67 10.80 22.31
C LEU A 94 7.32 10.34 22.87
N THR A 95 7.37 9.84 24.10
CA THR A 95 6.22 9.40 24.89
C THR A 95 5.15 10.50 25.05
N ASN A 96 4.00 10.20 25.64
CA ASN A 96 2.95 11.20 25.85
C ASN A 96 3.35 12.33 26.82
N TYR A 97 4.48 12.18 27.51
CA TYR A 97 5.01 13.19 28.42
C TYR A 97 5.49 14.45 27.72
N VAL A 98 6.03 14.36 26.50
CA VAL A 98 6.60 15.52 25.79
C VAL A 98 5.52 16.54 25.39
N PRO A 99 4.38 16.14 24.77
CA PRO A 99 3.26 17.06 24.53
C PRO A 99 2.64 17.62 25.82
N LEU A 100 2.59 16.82 26.89
CA LEU A 100 2.09 17.26 28.19
C LEU A 100 2.99 18.36 28.77
N LEU A 101 4.31 18.15 28.76
CA LEU A 101 5.30 19.13 29.19
C LEU A 101 5.23 20.41 28.34
N PHE A 102 5.00 20.29 27.03
CA PHE A 102 4.78 21.45 26.18
C PHE A 102 3.51 22.22 26.58
N GLY A 103 2.40 21.53 26.86
CA GLY A 103 1.19 22.18 27.39
C GLY A 103 1.46 22.92 28.71
N ILE A 104 2.17 22.30 29.64
CA ILE A 104 2.60 22.91 30.91
C ILE A 104 3.51 24.12 30.66
N SER A 105 4.40 24.06 29.67
CA SER A 105 5.32 25.13 29.31
C SER A 105 4.58 26.37 28.78
N ILE A 106 3.53 26.18 27.97
CA ILE A 106 2.69 27.28 27.48
C ILE A 106 1.97 27.96 28.64
N VAL A 107 1.35 27.18 29.53
CA VAL A 107 0.66 27.71 30.72
C VAL A 107 1.65 28.49 31.60
N SER A 108 2.84 27.94 31.80
CA SER A 108 3.92 28.59 32.56
C SER A 108 4.38 29.90 31.91
N ALA A 109 4.47 29.95 30.58
CA ALA A 109 4.84 31.16 29.84
C ALA A 109 3.77 32.26 29.95
N ILE A 110 2.49 31.89 29.96
CA ILE A 110 1.38 32.83 30.18
C ILE A 110 1.47 33.42 31.60
N ILE A 111 1.70 32.58 32.61
CA ILE A 111 1.83 33.03 34.01
C ILE A 111 3.04 33.97 34.16
N ASN A 112 4.19 33.61 33.60
CA ASN A 112 5.39 34.45 33.60
C ASN A 112 5.12 35.84 32.98
N LYS A 113 4.34 35.87 31.89
CA LYS A 113 3.93 37.12 31.23
C LYS A 113 2.95 37.95 32.08
N LEU A 114 2.01 37.31 32.77
CA LEU A 114 1.04 37.99 33.64
C LEU A 114 1.69 38.62 34.88
N ILE A 115 2.76 38.01 35.39
CA ILE A 115 3.49 38.48 36.57
C ILE A 115 4.64 39.44 36.17
N SER A 116 4.79 39.75 34.87
CA SER A 116 5.89 40.56 34.32
C SER A 116 7.28 40.06 34.75
N ASN A 117 7.42 38.75 34.95
CA ASN A 117 8.66 38.12 35.35
C ASN A 117 8.83 36.78 34.63
N ASP A 118 9.67 36.82 33.59
CA ASP A 118 9.95 35.74 32.67
C ASP A 118 10.76 34.58 33.27
N LYS A 119 11.22 34.70 34.53
CA LYS A 119 12.14 33.76 35.17
C LYS A 119 11.56 32.93 36.31
N ILE A 120 10.32 33.19 36.74
CA ILE A 120 9.71 32.50 37.90
C ILE A 120 9.48 31.02 37.58
N LEU A 121 8.80 30.74 36.47
CA LEU A 121 8.55 29.37 36.04
C LEU A 121 9.56 29.01 34.94
N VAL A 122 10.51 28.15 35.28
CA VAL A 122 11.58 27.69 34.38
C VAL A 122 10.99 27.10 33.09
N LEU A 123 9.91 26.33 33.18
CA LEU A 123 9.25 25.75 32.00
C LEU A 123 8.61 26.81 31.08
N GLY A 124 8.32 28.01 31.58
CA GLY A 124 7.75 29.11 30.81
C GLY A 124 8.77 29.96 30.07
N LYS A 125 10.06 29.64 30.17
CA LYS A 125 11.12 30.36 29.46
C LYS A 125 10.99 30.16 27.95
N PRO A 126 11.16 31.21 27.12
CA PRO A 126 11.00 31.11 25.67
C PRO A 126 11.82 29.98 25.04
N GLU A 127 13.05 29.76 25.49
CA GLU A 127 13.94 28.73 24.95
C GLU A 127 13.41 27.31 25.23
N ILE A 128 12.83 27.10 26.42
CA ILE A 128 12.25 25.81 26.82
C ILE A 128 10.94 25.57 26.08
N VAL A 129 10.11 26.60 25.92
CA VAL A 129 8.87 26.51 25.14
C VAL A 129 9.18 26.17 23.68
N VAL A 130 10.18 26.83 23.07
CA VAL A 130 10.62 26.55 21.69
C VAL A 130 11.19 25.14 21.56
N LEU A 131 12.03 24.70 22.50
CA LEU A 131 12.57 23.33 22.51
C LEU A 131 11.44 22.30 22.60
N LEU A 132 10.52 22.46 23.55
CA LEU A 132 9.39 21.56 23.75
C LEU A 132 8.42 21.58 22.56
N PHE A 133 8.28 22.73 21.87
CA PHE A 133 7.54 22.80 20.61
C PHE A 133 8.19 21.92 19.55
N PHE A 134 9.50 22.04 19.31
CA PHE A 134 10.20 21.22 18.31
C PHE A 134 10.15 19.72 18.63
N LEU A 135 10.20 19.36 19.91
CA LEU A 135 10.03 17.96 20.34
C LEU A 135 8.56 17.50 20.20
N THR A 136 7.59 18.36 20.43
CA THR A 136 6.16 18.03 20.33
C THR A 136 5.65 18.03 18.89
N PHE A 137 6.28 18.80 18.00
CA PHE A 137 5.87 18.99 16.61
C PHE A 137 5.71 17.68 15.81
N PRO A 138 6.66 16.71 15.84
CA PRO A 138 6.49 15.44 15.15
C PRO A 138 5.21 14.71 15.55
N LYS A 139 4.85 14.77 16.84
CA LYS A 139 3.67 14.12 17.39
C LYS A 139 2.39 14.84 17.00
N LEU A 140 2.37 16.17 17.09
CA LEU A 140 1.25 16.99 16.59
C LEU A 140 1.00 16.76 15.09
N TYR A 141 2.06 16.72 14.30
CA TYR A 141 1.97 16.41 12.87
C TYR A 141 1.40 15.01 12.62
N MET A 142 1.86 13.99 13.35
CA MET A 142 1.34 12.62 13.18
C MET A 142 -0.11 12.47 13.64
N THR A 143 -0.53 13.18 14.70
CA THR A 143 -1.89 13.13 15.24
C THR A 143 -2.89 13.95 14.43
N PHE A 144 -2.54 15.18 14.07
CA PHE A 144 -3.43 16.13 13.39
C PHE A 144 -3.13 16.24 11.90
N GLY A 145 -1.85 16.34 11.53
CA GLY A 145 -1.41 16.47 10.14
C GLY A 145 -1.90 15.31 9.27
N ARG A 146 -1.86 14.06 9.75
CA ARG A 146 -2.45 12.91 9.01
C ARG A 146 -3.94 13.08 8.71
N ARG A 147 -4.72 13.61 9.66
CA ARG A 147 -6.16 13.86 9.49
C ARG A 147 -6.41 14.98 8.48
N PHE A 148 -5.68 16.09 8.62
CA PHE A 148 -5.74 17.19 7.64
C PHE A 148 -5.32 16.74 6.24
N TRP A 149 -4.27 15.94 6.13
CA TRP A 149 -3.81 15.41 4.84
C TRP A 149 -4.86 14.51 4.19
N SER A 150 -5.47 13.61 4.96
CA SER A 150 -6.55 12.76 4.46
C SER A 150 -7.78 13.52 3.97
N TRP A 151 -8.04 14.70 4.55
CA TRP A 151 -9.14 15.59 4.16
C TRP A 151 -8.84 16.32 2.84
N PHE A 152 -7.60 16.78 2.64
CA PHE A 152 -7.18 17.52 1.44
C PHE A 152 -6.80 16.63 0.25
N SER A 153 -6.07 15.53 0.45
CA SER A 153 -5.55 14.71 -0.66
C SER A 153 -6.59 13.76 -1.25
N GLY A 154 -7.66 13.49 -0.48
CA GLY A 154 -8.57 12.38 -0.71
C GLY A 154 -7.89 11.03 -0.42
N VAL A 155 -8.64 10.07 0.11
CA VAL A 155 -8.16 8.70 0.42
C VAL A 155 -8.51 7.72 -0.71
N LYS A 156 -9.16 8.21 -1.78
CA LYS A 156 -9.60 7.38 -2.90
C LYS A 156 -8.44 7.10 -3.85
N TYR A 157 -8.28 5.83 -4.20
CA TYR A 157 -7.33 5.41 -5.23
C TYR A 157 -7.68 6.00 -6.59
N LYS A 158 -6.67 6.54 -7.26
CA LYS A 158 -6.79 7.26 -8.52
C LYS A 158 -6.20 6.42 -9.65
N ASN A 159 -7.02 5.52 -10.20
CA ASN A 159 -6.64 4.58 -11.26
C ASN A 159 -5.76 5.20 -12.36
N HIS A 160 -6.20 6.33 -12.92
CA HIS A 160 -5.50 7.01 -14.02
C HIS A 160 -4.13 7.55 -13.59
N GLU A 161 -4.05 8.10 -12.37
CA GLU A 161 -2.81 8.66 -11.82
C GLU A 161 -1.79 7.55 -11.54
N THR A 162 -2.23 6.43 -10.99
CA THR A 162 -1.37 5.25 -10.78
C THR A 162 -0.81 4.72 -12.09
N ILE A 163 -1.61 4.63 -13.15
CA ILE A 163 -1.13 4.19 -14.47
C ILE A 163 -0.18 5.23 -15.10
N ASP A 164 -0.45 6.52 -14.95
CA ASP A 164 0.44 7.57 -15.45
C ASP A 164 1.82 7.54 -14.75
N ASN A 165 1.83 7.31 -13.43
CA ASN A 165 3.06 7.19 -12.64
C ASN A 165 3.78 5.86 -12.88
N PHE A 166 3.04 4.75 -12.98
CA PHE A 166 3.59 3.46 -13.36
C PHE A 166 4.35 3.55 -14.68
N THR A 167 3.73 4.13 -15.72
CA THR A 167 4.37 4.23 -17.04
C THR A 167 5.59 5.15 -17.07
N LYS A 168 5.66 6.16 -16.18
CA LYS A 168 6.88 6.98 -15.98
C LYS A 168 8.00 6.16 -15.33
N TRP A 169 7.69 5.50 -14.22
CA TRP A 169 8.64 4.62 -13.54
C TRP A 169 9.14 3.51 -14.45
N TRP A 170 8.22 2.87 -15.19
CA TRP A 170 8.55 1.78 -16.11
C TRP A 170 9.51 2.22 -17.21
N LYS A 171 9.32 3.42 -17.78
CA LYS A 171 10.25 3.98 -18.77
C LYS A 171 11.67 4.09 -18.23
N LEU A 172 11.82 4.57 -16.99
CA LEU A 172 13.13 4.66 -16.32
C LEU A 172 13.70 3.28 -16.04
N PHE A 173 12.85 2.35 -15.57
CA PHE A 173 13.25 0.98 -15.25
C PHE A 173 13.81 0.25 -16.48
N ILE A 174 13.10 0.28 -17.63
CA ILE A 174 13.55 -0.40 -18.85
C ILE A 174 14.76 0.27 -19.50
N GLY A 175 14.98 1.57 -19.27
CA GLY A 175 16.18 2.27 -19.76
C GLY A 175 17.46 1.73 -19.14
N ASN A 176 17.38 1.18 -17.92
CA ASN A 176 18.51 0.66 -17.17
C ASN A 176 18.57 -0.88 -17.13
N ASN A 177 17.56 -1.56 -17.68
CA ASN A 177 17.39 -3.01 -17.51
C ASN A 177 16.91 -3.69 -18.79
N LYS A 178 17.57 -4.80 -19.15
CA LYS A 178 17.05 -5.72 -20.17
C LYS A 178 15.86 -6.48 -19.60
N VAL A 179 14.69 -6.32 -20.21
CA VAL A 179 13.43 -6.90 -19.75
C VAL A 179 13.10 -8.16 -20.54
N PRO A 180 12.68 -9.27 -19.90
CA PRO A 180 12.26 -10.47 -20.60
C PRO A 180 10.85 -10.32 -21.19
N GLU A 181 10.53 -11.19 -22.13
CA GLU A 181 9.15 -11.32 -22.61
C GLU A 181 8.23 -11.88 -21.51
N ASN A 182 6.92 -11.74 -21.74
CA ASN A 182 5.87 -12.26 -20.84
C ASN A 182 6.03 -11.85 -19.36
N LEU A 183 6.38 -10.58 -19.15
CA LEU A 183 6.51 -9.99 -17.83
C LEU A 183 5.17 -9.56 -17.24
N ASN A 184 4.98 -9.88 -15.96
CA ASN A 184 3.91 -9.41 -15.09
C ASN A 184 4.55 -8.57 -13.98
N VAL A 185 4.18 -7.29 -13.90
CA VAL A 185 4.56 -6.44 -12.77
C VAL A 185 3.47 -6.52 -11.72
N VAL A 186 3.80 -7.11 -10.57
CA VAL A 186 2.91 -7.32 -9.43
C VAL A 186 3.21 -6.27 -8.38
N TYR A 187 2.18 -5.58 -7.90
CA TYR A 187 2.33 -4.57 -6.85
C TYR A 187 1.16 -4.57 -5.87
N GLY A 188 1.34 -3.89 -4.75
CA GLY A 188 0.35 -3.75 -3.69
C GLY A 188 0.18 -2.31 -3.23
N HIS A 189 0.03 -2.11 -1.91
CA HIS A 189 -0.10 -0.82 -1.22
C HIS A 189 -1.40 -0.05 -1.45
N THR A 190 -2.01 -0.13 -2.64
CA THR A 190 -3.10 0.80 -2.97
C THR A 190 -4.43 0.50 -2.30
N HIS A 191 -4.58 -0.66 -1.63
CA HIS A 191 -5.85 -1.21 -1.15
C HIS A 191 -6.85 -1.60 -2.26
N PHE A 192 -6.46 -1.55 -3.55
CA PHE A 192 -7.30 -1.92 -4.68
C PHE A 192 -6.79 -3.14 -5.45
N LEU A 193 -7.71 -4.03 -5.81
CA LEU A 193 -7.48 -5.17 -6.69
C LEU A 193 -7.68 -4.67 -8.11
N ASN A 194 -6.64 -4.79 -8.92
CA ASN A 194 -6.69 -4.34 -10.30
C ASN A 194 -5.85 -5.25 -11.20
N TYR A 195 -6.24 -5.32 -12.46
CA TYR A 195 -5.54 -6.11 -13.46
C TYR A 195 -5.63 -5.47 -14.84
N ILE A 196 -4.49 -5.17 -15.46
CA ILE A 196 -4.42 -4.79 -16.87
C ILE A 196 -3.65 -5.89 -17.61
N PRO A 197 -4.33 -6.65 -18.49
CA PRO A 197 -3.70 -7.74 -19.22
C PRO A 197 -2.69 -7.24 -20.26
N LYS A 198 -1.76 -8.11 -20.65
CA LYS A 198 -0.89 -7.90 -21.81
C LYS A 198 -1.65 -8.07 -23.13
N LYS A 199 -2.62 -8.99 -23.17
CA LYS A 199 -3.47 -9.23 -24.35
C LYS A 199 -4.47 -8.09 -24.53
N LYS A 200 -4.80 -7.78 -25.80
CA LYS A 200 -5.74 -6.72 -26.17
C LYS A 200 -7.12 -6.97 -25.55
N THR A 201 -7.71 -5.91 -25.01
CA THR A 201 -9.10 -5.89 -24.51
C THR A 201 -9.76 -4.56 -24.86
N ASP A 202 -11.09 -4.53 -24.84
CA ASP A 202 -11.88 -3.31 -25.09
C ASP A 202 -12.10 -2.47 -23.81
N ALA A 203 -11.42 -2.81 -22.71
CA ALA A 203 -11.53 -2.07 -21.45
C ALA A 203 -10.94 -0.66 -21.57
N LYS A 204 -11.62 0.36 -21.04
CA LYS A 204 -11.19 1.77 -21.18
C LYS A 204 -9.84 2.01 -20.51
N MET A 205 -9.62 1.41 -19.34
CA MET A 205 -8.31 1.52 -18.67
C MET A 205 -7.18 0.81 -19.41
N TYR A 206 -7.48 -0.24 -20.18
CA TYR A 206 -6.48 -0.87 -21.05
C TYR A 206 -6.08 0.09 -22.18
N GLN A 207 -7.05 0.75 -22.82
CA GLN A 207 -6.77 1.75 -23.86
C GLN A 207 -5.96 2.92 -23.30
N PHE A 208 -6.37 3.47 -22.15
CA PHE A 208 -5.63 4.52 -21.48
C PHE A 208 -4.18 4.11 -21.15
N TYR A 209 -3.97 2.88 -20.68
CA TYR A 209 -2.63 2.35 -20.44
C TYR A 209 -1.81 2.28 -21.72
N MET A 210 -2.38 1.72 -22.80
CA MET A 210 -1.71 1.62 -24.10
C MET A 210 -1.37 2.98 -24.71
N ASP A 211 -2.26 3.97 -24.56
CA ASP A 211 -2.00 5.34 -24.98
C ASP A 211 -0.83 5.94 -24.21
N LYS A 212 -0.81 5.78 -22.88
CA LYS A 212 0.29 6.28 -22.03
C LYS A 212 1.64 5.63 -22.35
N LEU A 213 1.66 4.34 -22.72
CA LEU A 213 2.87 3.65 -23.17
C LEU A 213 3.34 4.19 -24.54
N ARG A 214 2.40 4.43 -25.47
CA ARG A 214 2.68 4.98 -26.81
C ARG A 214 3.22 6.39 -26.72
N ASP A 215 2.56 7.27 -25.96
CA ASP A 215 2.98 8.66 -25.74
C ASP A 215 4.41 8.75 -25.18
N ARG A 216 4.80 7.76 -24.36
CA ARG A 216 6.14 7.67 -23.75
C ARG A 216 7.18 6.99 -24.63
N LYS A 217 6.79 6.47 -25.80
CA LYS A 217 7.61 5.70 -26.74
C LYS A 217 8.18 4.41 -26.11
N ILE A 218 7.38 3.70 -25.33
CA ILE A 218 7.78 2.43 -24.71
C ILE A 218 7.64 1.28 -25.75
N PRO A 219 8.71 0.52 -26.04
CA PRO A 219 8.69 -0.59 -27.01
C PRO A 219 7.67 -1.66 -26.64
N VAL A 220 7.03 -2.28 -27.63
CA VAL A 220 5.91 -3.22 -27.46
C VAL A 220 6.30 -4.47 -26.67
N GLU A 221 7.47 -5.01 -26.98
CA GLU A 221 8.08 -6.19 -26.40
C GLU A 221 8.35 -6.05 -24.89
N THR A 222 8.56 -4.81 -24.42
CA THR A 222 8.84 -4.50 -23.01
C THR A 222 7.58 -4.19 -22.19
N ARG A 223 6.37 -4.23 -22.79
CA ARG A 223 5.12 -3.84 -22.10
C ARG A 223 4.65 -4.98 -21.19
N PRO A 224 4.61 -4.77 -19.87
CA PRO A 224 4.17 -5.81 -18.94
C PRO A 224 2.65 -5.81 -18.79
N ALA A 225 2.12 -6.93 -18.31
CA ALA A 225 0.83 -6.92 -17.62
C ALA A 225 1.00 -6.25 -16.25
N ILE A 226 -0.05 -5.56 -15.79
CA ILE A 226 -0.08 -4.85 -14.51
C ILE A 226 -1.02 -5.60 -13.57
N VAL A 227 -0.49 -6.06 -12.44
CA VAL A 227 -1.22 -6.87 -11.45
C VAL A 227 -1.15 -6.16 -10.11
N ASN A 228 -2.29 -5.72 -9.58
CA ASN A 228 -2.36 -5.03 -8.29
C ASN A 228 -3.13 -5.86 -7.27
N ILE A 229 -2.52 -6.14 -6.12
CA ILE A 229 -3.09 -6.95 -5.05
C ILE A 229 -3.57 -6.04 -3.91
N SER A 230 -4.76 -6.32 -3.40
CA SER A 230 -5.34 -5.53 -2.30
C SER A 230 -4.62 -5.80 -0.98
N ALA A 231 -4.48 -4.76 -0.15
CA ALA A 231 -3.94 -4.93 1.19
C ALA A 231 -4.93 -5.68 2.12
N TRP A 232 -4.39 -6.52 3.00
CA TRP A 232 -5.16 -7.29 3.97
C TRP A 232 -5.46 -6.42 5.18
N MET A 233 -6.68 -5.86 5.23
CA MET A 233 -7.11 -5.04 6.36
C MET A 233 -8.18 -5.73 7.19
N LYS A 234 -8.00 -5.73 8.51
CA LYS A 234 -9.02 -6.10 9.49
C LYS A 234 -9.31 -4.89 10.37
N ASP A 235 -10.43 -4.20 10.13
CA ASP A 235 -10.87 -3.12 11.01
C ASP A 235 -11.61 -3.72 12.20
N LEU A 236 -10.90 -3.86 13.33
CA LEU A 236 -11.40 -4.40 14.59
C LEU A 236 -12.22 -3.37 15.39
N THR A 237 -12.26 -2.10 14.96
CA THR A 237 -12.75 -0.99 15.79
C THR A 237 -14.21 -0.60 15.56
N LYS A 238 -14.89 -1.20 14.57
CA LYS A 238 -16.30 -0.91 14.24
C LYS A 238 -17.17 -2.15 14.31
N LYS A 239 -18.38 -2.01 14.90
CA LYS A 239 -19.45 -3.04 14.91
C LYS A 239 -19.77 -3.56 13.50
N GLU A 240 -19.64 -2.70 12.49
CA GLU A 240 -19.58 -3.09 11.08
C GLU A 240 -18.35 -2.44 10.43
N PRO A 241 -17.31 -3.21 10.05
CA PRO A 241 -16.12 -2.63 9.45
C PRO A 241 -16.50 -1.96 8.12
N LYS A 242 -16.29 -0.65 7.98
CA LYS A 242 -16.59 0.11 6.73
C LYS A 242 -15.97 -0.54 5.49
N TYR A 243 -14.89 -1.30 5.66
CA TYR A 243 -14.18 -2.02 4.60
C TYR A 243 -14.89 -3.28 4.09
N LYS A 244 -15.99 -3.69 4.73
CA LYS A 244 -16.98 -4.62 4.15
C LYS A 244 -17.42 -4.21 2.74
N ASN A 245 -17.22 -2.95 2.35
CA ASN A 245 -17.70 -2.38 1.09
C ASN A 245 -16.73 -2.48 -0.10
N VAL A 246 -15.46 -2.91 0.05
CA VAL A 246 -14.51 -2.78 -1.08
C VAL A 246 -13.73 -4.02 -1.44
N MET A 247 -13.12 -4.72 -0.50
CA MET A 247 -12.25 -5.82 -0.90
C MET A 247 -12.05 -6.85 0.18
N VAL A 248 -12.10 -8.08 -0.29
CA VAL A 248 -11.64 -9.24 0.43
C VAL A 248 -10.12 -9.19 0.47
N ALA A 249 -9.53 -9.69 1.55
CA ALA A 249 -8.11 -10.00 1.60
C ALA A 249 -7.78 -10.88 0.38
N SER A 250 -7.10 -10.30 -0.61
CA SER A 250 -6.81 -10.96 -1.88
C SER A 250 -5.36 -11.39 -1.93
N PHE A 251 -5.10 -12.51 -2.59
CA PHE A 251 -3.76 -12.99 -2.82
C PHE A 251 -3.67 -13.56 -4.23
N LEU A 252 -2.43 -13.65 -4.70
CA LEU A 252 -2.09 -14.22 -6.00
C LEU A 252 -1.60 -15.64 -5.78
N TYR A 253 -2.11 -16.57 -6.57
CA TYR A 253 -1.54 -17.90 -6.73
C TYR A 253 -0.85 -17.94 -8.09
N ILE A 254 0.40 -18.41 -8.14
CA ILE A 254 1.21 -18.45 -9.36
C ILE A 254 1.74 -19.87 -9.54
N ASP A 255 1.59 -20.42 -10.73
CA ASP A 255 2.12 -21.71 -11.15
C ASP A 255 2.72 -21.63 -12.57
N ASP A 256 3.07 -22.77 -13.14
CA ASP A 256 3.63 -22.91 -14.48
C ASP A 256 2.66 -22.48 -15.60
N LYS A 257 1.35 -22.48 -15.34
CA LYS A 257 0.30 -22.08 -16.29
C LYS A 257 0.02 -20.57 -16.23
N GLY A 258 0.39 -19.91 -15.14
CA GLY A 258 0.29 -18.46 -15.00
C GLY A 258 -0.10 -18.09 -13.57
N PHE A 259 -1.02 -17.14 -13.43
CA PHE A 259 -1.47 -16.70 -12.12
C PHE A 259 -2.99 -16.55 -12.05
N GLU A 260 -3.53 -16.76 -10.86
CA GLU A 260 -4.95 -16.57 -10.55
C GLU A 260 -5.12 -15.79 -9.24
N PHE A 261 -6.21 -15.02 -9.17
CA PHE A 261 -6.53 -14.26 -7.97
C PHE A 261 -7.45 -15.07 -7.07
N PHE A 262 -7.22 -14.96 -5.78
CA PHE A 262 -8.04 -15.59 -4.76
C PHE A 262 -8.39 -14.59 -3.66
N GLY A 263 -9.56 -14.78 -3.06
CA GLY A 263 -10.03 -14.02 -1.91
C GLY A 263 -10.15 -14.92 -0.69
N TRP A 264 -9.90 -14.34 0.48
CA TRP A 264 -10.13 -14.98 1.77
C TRP A 264 -11.34 -14.38 2.51
N ASP A 265 -12.39 -15.17 2.68
CA ASP A 265 -13.53 -14.79 3.52
C ASP A 265 -13.17 -14.93 5.00
N TRP A 266 -13.04 -13.80 5.71
CA TRP A 266 -12.74 -13.76 7.14
C TRP A 266 -13.84 -14.36 8.03
N TYR A 267 -15.09 -14.40 7.57
CA TYR A 267 -16.23 -14.89 8.34
C TYR A 267 -16.41 -16.39 8.15
N GLU A 268 -16.46 -16.81 6.90
CA GLU A 268 -16.64 -18.22 6.55
C GLU A 268 -15.31 -19.01 6.58
N LYS A 269 -14.18 -18.31 6.75
CA LYS A 269 -12.83 -18.88 6.80
C LYS A 269 -12.54 -19.78 5.59
N ARG A 270 -12.91 -19.30 4.40
CA ARG A 270 -12.76 -20.03 3.13
C ARG A 270 -12.09 -19.19 2.06
N ILE A 271 -11.36 -19.88 1.19
CA ILE A 271 -10.81 -19.31 -0.04
C ILE A 271 -11.90 -19.37 -1.13
N PHE A 272 -11.93 -18.37 -2.00
CA PHE A 272 -12.69 -18.41 -3.24
C PHE A 272 -11.88 -17.80 -4.39
N HIS A 273 -12.08 -18.30 -5.61
CA HIS A 273 -11.40 -17.79 -6.81
C HIS A 273 -11.99 -16.45 -7.24
N ILE A 274 -11.16 -15.50 -7.66
CA ILE A 274 -11.58 -14.21 -8.21
C ILE A 274 -11.23 -14.17 -9.70
N PRO A 275 -12.21 -14.37 -10.60
CA PRO A 275 -11.96 -14.31 -12.03
C PRO A 275 -11.41 -12.93 -12.48
N LYS A 276 -10.40 -12.95 -13.35
CA LYS A 276 -9.78 -11.74 -13.91
C LYS A 276 -10.80 -10.81 -14.59
N GLU A 277 -11.79 -11.40 -15.26
CA GLU A 277 -12.89 -10.70 -15.91
C GLU A 277 -13.73 -9.87 -14.93
N VAL A 278 -13.97 -10.38 -13.72
CA VAL A 278 -14.74 -9.68 -12.69
C VAL A 278 -13.99 -8.43 -12.24
N ILE A 279 -12.66 -8.52 -12.09
CA ILE A 279 -11.80 -7.39 -11.72
C ILE A 279 -11.90 -6.29 -12.78
N ILE A 280 -11.84 -6.66 -14.06
CA ILE A 280 -11.96 -5.73 -15.19
C ILE A 280 -13.36 -5.12 -15.22
N ILE A 281 -14.42 -5.91 -15.22
CA ILE A 281 -15.81 -5.43 -15.28
C ILE A 281 -16.10 -4.48 -14.12
N ARG A 282 -15.71 -4.84 -12.90
CA ARG A 282 -15.93 -4.00 -11.72
C ARG A 282 -15.20 -2.66 -11.83
N ARG A 283 -14.02 -2.62 -12.45
CA ARG A 283 -13.31 -1.34 -12.66
C ARG A 283 -13.99 -0.45 -13.70
N GLU A 284 -14.53 -1.04 -14.76
CA GLU A 284 -15.07 -0.32 -15.93
C GLU A 284 -16.52 0.14 -15.72
N THR A 285 -17.25 -0.49 -14.78
CA THR A 285 -18.64 -0.16 -14.46
C THR A 285 -18.75 1.10 -13.61
N LYS A 286 -19.77 1.91 -13.90
CA LYS A 286 -20.09 3.09 -13.08
C LYS A 286 -20.34 2.63 -11.64
N LYS A 287 -19.73 3.31 -10.66
CA LYS A 287 -19.84 2.99 -9.22
C LYS A 287 -19.30 1.60 -8.83
N GLY A 288 -18.54 0.92 -9.68
CA GLY A 288 -17.86 -0.33 -9.31
C GLY A 288 -18.78 -1.52 -9.04
N VAL A 289 -19.88 -1.60 -9.79
CA VAL A 289 -20.96 -2.58 -9.61
C VAL A 289 -20.82 -3.72 -10.60
N ILE A 290 -20.97 -4.96 -10.14
CA ILE A 290 -21.03 -6.11 -11.03
C ILE A 290 -22.46 -6.29 -11.59
N PRO A 291 -22.62 -6.61 -12.89
CA PRO A 291 -23.92 -6.93 -13.47
C PRO A 291 -24.48 -8.28 -12.98
N ASP A 292 -25.78 -8.49 -13.16
CA ASP A 292 -26.52 -9.64 -12.60
C ASP A 292 -26.06 -10.99 -13.15
N ASP A 293 -25.69 -11.05 -14.42
CA ASP A 293 -25.12 -12.24 -15.06
C ASP A 293 -23.80 -12.64 -14.39
N MET A 294 -22.94 -11.65 -14.09
CA MET A 294 -21.69 -11.88 -13.39
C MET A 294 -21.94 -12.32 -11.95
N ALA A 295 -22.91 -11.70 -11.27
CA ALA A 295 -23.28 -12.09 -9.91
C ALA A 295 -23.74 -13.56 -9.82
N LYS A 296 -24.48 -14.07 -10.82
CA LYS A 296 -24.88 -15.48 -10.91
C LYS A 296 -23.68 -16.39 -11.08
N LYS A 297 -22.78 -16.09 -12.03
CA LYS A 297 -21.54 -16.85 -12.25
C LYS A 297 -20.67 -16.92 -10.99
N LEU A 298 -20.53 -15.79 -10.28
CA LEU A 298 -19.79 -15.75 -9.03
C LEU A 298 -20.42 -16.64 -7.95
N ALA A 299 -21.76 -16.66 -7.86
CA ALA A 299 -22.46 -17.55 -6.93
C ALA A 299 -22.23 -19.03 -7.24
N GLU A 300 -22.22 -19.40 -8.52
CA GLU A 300 -21.97 -20.77 -9.00
C GLU A 300 -20.56 -21.26 -8.64
N ILE A 301 -19.55 -20.39 -8.71
CA ILE A 301 -18.17 -20.72 -8.31
C ILE A 301 -17.92 -20.55 -6.80
N GLY A 302 -18.98 -20.42 -5.99
CA GLY A 302 -18.89 -20.44 -4.53
C GLY A 302 -18.49 -19.11 -3.90
N TRP A 303 -18.74 -17.96 -4.54
CA TRP A 303 -18.53 -16.68 -3.86
C TRP A 303 -19.44 -16.49 -2.63
N PRO A 304 -18.98 -15.78 -1.60
CA PRO A 304 -19.82 -15.45 -0.46
C PRO A 304 -21.03 -14.60 -0.87
N LYS A 305 -22.25 -15.02 -0.49
CA LYS A 305 -23.50 -14.32 -0.88
C LYS A 305 -23.49 -12.85 -0.47
N LYS A 306 -23.07 -12.56 0.76
CA LYS A 306 -22.93 -11.18 1.29
C LYS A 306 -21.95 -10.32 0.50
N LEU A 307 -20.94 -10.93 -0.13
CA LEU A 307 -19.98 -10.23 -0.96
C LEU A 307 -20.58 -9.90 -2.33
N ILE A 308 -21.27 -10.87 -2.95
CA ILE A 308 -21.98 -10.66 -4.21
C ILE A 308 -23.01 -9.54 -4.05
N GLU A 309 -23.86 -9.60 -3.02
CA GLU A 309 -24.89 -8.57 -2.76
C GLU A 309 -24.30 -7.17 -2.62
N LYS A 310 -23.10 -7.06 -2.04
CA LYS A 310 -22.40 -5.78 -1.93
C LYS A 310 -21.80 -5.33 -3.23
N TRP A 311 -21.24 -6.24 -4.02
CA TRP A 311 -20.67 -5.88 -5.32
C TRP A 311 -21.76 -5.56 -6.33
N LYS A 312 -23.00 -6.02 -6.11
CA LYS A 312 -24.21 -5.61 -6.85
C LYS A 312 -24.74 -4.22 -6.44
N LYS A 313 -24.42 -3.76 -5.24
CA LYS A 313 -24.78 -2.42 -4.76
C LYS A 313 -23.62 -1.48 -5.08
N SER A 314 -23.94 -0.22 -5.40
CA SER A 314 -22.94 0.82 -5.64
C SER A 314 -21.80 0.73 -4.62
N ALA A 315 -20.56 0.73 -5.09
CA ALA A 315 -19.41 1.09 -4.26
C ALA A 315 -19.48 2.60 -3.98
N GLU A 316 -20.53 3.05 -3.28
CA GLU A 316 -20.46 4.31 -2.58
C GLU A 316 -19.48 4.12 -1.43
N LEU A 317 -18.26 4.56 -1.71
CA LEU A 317 -17.14 4.71 -0.79
C LEU A 317 -16.93 6.16 -0.44
#